data_AF-A0A938TKM9-F1
#
_entry.id   AF-A0A938TKM9-F1
#
_cell.length_a   1.000
_cell.length_b   1.000
_cell.length_c   1.000
_cell.angle_alpha   90.00
_cell.angle_beta   90.00
_cell.angle_gamma   90.00
#
_symmetry.space_group_name_H-M   'P 1'
#
loop_
_entity.id
_entity.type
_entity.pdbx_description
1 polymer ?
#
loop_
_entity_poly.entity_id
_entity_poly.type
_entity_poly.pdbx_seq_one_letter_code
_entity_poly.pdbx_strand_id
1 'polypeptide(L)'
;MRIGIAGMSHETNTFSPVITDLKRFSSAEDQPPSGERALKIFRGTGTCVGGFIALCERRGYGFELGIAAGAAPSGPVENDA
;
A
#
# COMPACT_ATOMS: atom_id res chain seq x y z
N MET A 1 -1.11 -22.43 -7.63
CA MET A 1 -0.12 -21.39 -7.25
C MET A 1 -0.80 -20.40 -6.32
N ARG A 2 -0.12 -19.94 -5.27
CA ARG A 2 -0.64 -18.92 -4.35
C ARG A 2 0.39 -17.79 -4.24
N ILE A 3 -0.07 -16.55 -4.39
CA ILE A 3 0.79 -15.35 -4.45
C ILE A 3 0.56 -14.49 -3.20
N GLY A 4 1.65 -14.13 -2.51
CA GLY A 4 1.60 -13.07 -1.50
C GLY A 4 1.73 -11.71 -2.18
N ILE A 5 0.79 -10.81 -1.90
CA ILE A 5 0.80 -9.43 -2.41
C ILE A 5 0.98 -8.49 -1.22
N ALA A 6 1.93 -7.57 -1.33
CA ALA A 6 2.10 -6.44 -0.42
C ALA A 6 2.56 -5.23 -1.23
N GLY A 7 2.28 -4.02 -0.74
CA GLY A 7 2.64 -2.77 -1.43
C GLY A 7 3.15 -1.71 -0.47
N MET A 8 4.21 -1.00 -0.88
CA MET A 8 4.64 0.25 -0.27
C MET A 8 4.84 1.31 -1.36
N SER A 9 4.42 2.55 -1.10
CA SER A 9 4.66 3.69 -1.98
C SER A 9 4.95 4.94 -1.14
N HIS A 10 6.16 5.46 -1.25
CA HIS A 10 6.57 6.74 -0.71
C HIS A 10 7.75 7.26 -1.52
N GLU A 11 7.80 8.56 -1.76
CA GLU A 11 8.94 9.22 -2.40
C GLU A 11 9.48 10.28 -1.44
N THR A 12 10.74 10.11 -1.03
CA THR A 12 11.36 11.00 -0.05
C THR A 12 11.91 12.25 -0.70
N ASN A 13 11.56 13.40 -0.13
CA ASN A 13 12.16 14.69 -0.41
C ASN A 13 12.87 15.21 0.84
N THR A 14 14.20 15.19 0.84
CA THR A 14 15.04 15.59 1.98
C THR A 14 14.89 17.06 2.39
N PHE A 15 14.36 17.92 1.52
CA PHE A 15 14.10 19.34 1.83
C PHE A 15 12.68 19.61 2.34
N SER A 16 11.81 18.60 2.32
CA SER A 16 10.43 18.77 2.81
C SER A 16 10.42 18.88 4.33
N PRO A 17 9.77 19.90 4.92
CA PRO A 17 9.60 20.01 6.36
C PRO A 17 8.50 19.09 6.91
N VAL A 18 7.75 18.41 6.04
CA VAL A 18 6.64 17.54 6.42
C VAL A 18 7.18 16.15 6.71
N ILE A 19 7.23 15.74 7.98
CA ILE A 19 7.61 14.38 8.38
C ILE A 19 6.60 13.36 7.83
N THR A 20 7.09 12.21 7.39
CA THR A 20 6.24 11.09 6.98
C THR A 20 5.99 10.17 8.17
N ASP A 21 4.92 10.46 8.93
CA ASP A 21 4.46 9.62 10.04
C ASP A 21 3.63 8.41 9.58
N LEU A 22 3.38 7.45 10.47
CA LEU A 22 2.57 6.26 10.18
C LEU A 22 1.15 6.59 9.66
N LYS A 23 0.55 7.70 10.14
CA LYS A 23 -0.81 8.10 9.74
C LYS A 23 -0.87 8.48 8.27
N ARG A 24 0.23 8.99 7.69
CA ARG A 24 0.29 9.31 6.25
C ARG A 24 0.16 8.08 5.36
N PHE A 25 0.48 6.87 5.86
CA PHE A 25 0.27 5.60 5.15
C PHE A 25 -1.13 5.00 5.36
N SER A 26 -1.91 5.58 6.27
CA SER A 26 -3.11 4.97 6.83
C SER A 26 -4.42 5.65 6.41
N SER A 27 -4.36 6.63 5.49
CA SER A 27 -5.54 7.40 5.04
C SER A 27 -6.35 7.99 6.21
N ALA A 28 -5.65 8.50 7.23
CA ALA A 28 -6.19 9.03 8.50
C ALA A 28 -6.73 8.01 9.51
N GLU A 29 -6.55 6.71 9.26
CA GLU A 29 -6.77 5.64 10.25
C GLU A 29 -5.50 5.39 11.09
N ASP A 30 -5.58 4.50 12.09
CA ASP A 30 -4.44 4.18 12.98
C ASP A 30 -3.39 3.26 12.35
N GLN A 31 -3.74 2.54 11.28
CA GLN A 31 -2.88 1.54 10.65
C GLN A 31 -3.05 1.55 9.12
N PRO A 32 -2.02 1.18 8.34
CA PRO A 32 -2.13 1.10 6.88
C PRO A 32 -3.10 0.00 6.43
N PRO A 33 -3.76 0.14 5.26
CA PRO A 33 -4.65 -0.88 4.72
C PRO A 33 -4.02 -2.27 4.70
N SER A 34 -4.75 -3.26 5.18
CA SER A 34 -4.30 -4.66 5.18
C SER A 34 -5.46 -5.63 4.91
N GLY A 35 -5.15 -6.84 4.43
CA GLY A 35 -6.13 -7.91 4.25
C GLY A 35 -7.32 -7.51 3.38
N GLU A 36 -8.53 -7.85 3.84
CA GLU A 36 -9.79 -7.50 3.19
C GLU A 36 -9.98 -5.99 2.99
N ARG A 37 -9.47 -5.16 3.93
CA ARG A 37 -9.56 -3.70 3.79
C ARG A 37 -8.71 -3.21 2.62
N ALA A 38 -7.47 -3.69 2.52
CA ALA A 38 -6.62 -3.40 1.36
C ALA A 38 -7.26 -3.92 0.07
N LEU A 39 -7.87 -5.11 0.09
CA LEU A 39 -8.47 -5.70 -1.10
C LEU A 39 -9.60 -4.81 -1.63
N LYS A 40 -10.48 -4.33 -0.74
CA LYS A 40 -11.57 -3.41 -1.10
C LYS A 40 -11.07 -2.09 -1.70
N ILE A 41 -9.93 -1.58 -1.23
CA ILE A 41 -9.36 -0.32 -1.69
C ILE A 41 -8.69 -0.48 -3.06
N PHE A 42 -7.90 -1.56 -3.25
CA PHE A 42 -7.02 -1.67 -4.42
C PHE A 42 -7.60 -2.49 -5.57
N ARG A 43 -8.58 -3.37 -5.34
CA ARG A 43 -9.20 -4.18 -6.40
C ARG A 43 -9.87 -3.28 -7.43
N GLY A 44 -9.57 -3.51 -8.71
CA GLY A 44 -10.11 -2.70 -9.82
C GLY A 44 -9.48 -1.32 -9.99
N THR A 45 -8.48 -0.96 -9.19
CA THR A 45 -7.72 0.30 -9.37
C THR A 45 -6.60 0.14 -10.40
N GLY A 46 -6.16 1.26 -10.98
CA GLY A 46 -4.97 1.32 -11.86
C GLY A 46 -3.63 1.31 -11.12
N THR A 47 -3.60 0.99 -9.82
CA THR A 47 -2.38 0.92 -9.03
C THR A 47 -1.61 -0.38 -9.29
N CYS A 48 -0.32 -0.45 -8.92
CA CYS A 48 0.46 -1.68 -9.02
C CYS A 48 -0.20 -2.85 -8.26
N VAL A 49 -0.68 -2.62 -7.04
CA VAL A 49 -1.39 -3.63 -6.23
C VAL A 49 -2.65 -4.11 -6.95
N GLY A 50 -3.46 -3.18 -7.48
CA GLY A 50 -4.64 -3.51 -8.28
C GLY A 50 -4.30 -4.35 -9.52
N GLY A 51 -3.19 -4.05 -10.18
CA GLY A 51 -2.68 -4.81 -11.32
C GLY A 51 -2.32 -6.26 -10.97
N PHE A 52 -1.64 -6.50 -9.85
CA PHE A 52 -1.32 -7.84 -9.37
C PHE A 52 -2.57 -8.64 -8.99
N ILE A 53 -3.54 -8.01 -8.32
CA ILE A 53 -4.84 -8.62 -8.01
C ILE A 53 -5.53 -9.06 -9.31
N ALA A 54 -5.65 -8.15 -10.28
CA ALA A 54 -6.30 -8.42 -11.56
C ALA A 54 -5.57 -9.52 -12.35
N LEU A 55 -4.24 -9.60 -12.29
CA LEU A 55 -3.47 -10.67 -12.92
C LEU A 55 -3.78 -12.03 -12.28
N CYS A 56 -3.80 -12.10 -10.94
CA CYS A 56 -4.10 -13.34 -10.23
C CYS A 56 -5.50 -13.84 -10.58
N GLU A 57 -6.49 -12.96 -10.58
CA GLU A 57 -7.87 -13.28 -10.95
C GLU A 57 -7.98 -13.77 -12.40
N ARG A 58 -7.37 -13.07 -13.36
CA ARG A 58 -7.38 -13.48 -14.77
C ARG A 58 -6.71 -14.83 -15.02
N ARG A 59 -5.75 -15.23 -14.18
CA ARG A 59 -5.01 -16.49 -14.30
C ARG A 59 -5.56 -17.60 -13.41
N GLY A 60 -6.57 -17.33 -12.58
CA GLY A 60 -7.09 -18.28 -11.59
C GLY A 60 -6.08 -18.62 -10.49
N TYR A 61 -5.15 -17.72 -10.17
CA TYR A 61 -4.22 -17.90 -9.06
C TYR A 61 -4.86 -17.47 -7.74
N GLY A 62 -4.67 -18.27 -6.69
CA GLY A 62 -4.98 -17.82 -5.34
C GLY A 62 -4.01 -16.72 -4.92
N PHE A 63 -4.46 -15.80 -4.08
CA PHE A 63 -3.59 -14.79 -3.52
C PHE A 63 -3.99 -14.42 -2.10
N GLU A 64 -3.05 -13.82 -1.38
CA GLU A 64 -3.25 -13.23 -0.07
C GLU A 64 -2.66 -11.83 -0.08
N LEU A 65 -3.48 -10.85 0.28
CA LEU A 65 -3.06 -9.45 0.34
C LEU A 65 -2.72 -9.10 1.78
N GLY A 66 -1.44 -8.85 2.04
CA GLY A 66 -0.93 -8.36 3.31
C GLY A 66 -1.22 -6.87 3.48
N ILE A 67 -0.17 -6.10 3.76
CA ILE A 67 -0.24 -4.64 3.88
C ILE A 67 -0.10 -3.96 2.51
N ALA A 68 -0.83 -2.87 2.31
CA ALA A 68 -0.69 -1.98 1.16
C ALA A 68 -0.69 -0.53 1.65
N ALA A 69 0.52 0.00 1.86
CA ALA A 69 0.78 1.30 2.48
C ALA A 69 1.20 2.32 1.40
N GLY A 70 0.57 3.49 1.39
CA GLY A 70 0.91 4.57 0.45
C GLY A 70 0.84 5.93 1.11
N ALA A 71 1.92 6.70 1.01
CA ALA A 71 2.00 8.08 1.48
C ALA A 71 2.38 9.01 0.32
N ALA A 72 1.82 10.23 0.32
CA ALA A 72 2.22 11.26 -0.63
C ALA A 72 3.69 11.69 -0.40
N PRO A 73 4.42 12.07 -1.46
CA PRO A 73 5.83 12.47 -1.34
C PRO A 73 6.02 13.56 -0.29
N SER A 74 6.96 13.34 0.64
CA SER A 74 7.24 14.24 1.76
C SER A 74 8.60 13.91 2.37
N GLY A 75 8.88 14.38 3.60
CA GLY A 75 10.17 14.17 4.27
C GLY A 75 10.49 12.69 4.53
N PRO A 76 11.64 12.40 5.13
CA PRO A 76 11.98 11.04 5.53
C PRO A 76 10.87 10.39 6.38
N VAL A 77 10.71 9.08 6.20
CA VAL A 77 9.83 8.27 7.06
C VAL A 77 10.43 8.26 8.47
N GLU A 78 9.59 8.47 9.48
CA GLU A 78 10.02 8.38 10.88
C GLU A 78 10.38 6.94 11.24
N ASN A 79 11.26 6.75 12.23
CA ASN A 79 11.72 5.40 12.62
C ASN A 79 10.61 4.54 13.25
N ASP A 80 9.61 5.18 13.85
CA ASP A 80 8.52 4.52 14.58
C ASP A 80 7.29 4.27 13.69
N ALA A 81 7.36 4.61 12.39
CA ALA A 81 6.31 4.33 11.40
C ALA A 81 6.41 2.92 10.82
#